data_AF-A0A6N8J030-F1
#
_entry.id   AF-A0A6N8J030-F1
#
_cell.length_a   1.000
_cell.length_b   1.000
_cell.length_c   1.000
_cell.angle_alpha   90.00
_cell.angle_beta   90.00
_cell.angle_gamma   90.00
#
_symmetry.space_group_name_H-M   'P 1'
#
loop_
_entity.id
_entity.type
_entity.pdbx_description
1 polymer ?
#
loop_
_entity_poly.entity_id
_entity_poly.type
_entity_poly.pdbx_seq_one_letter_code
_entity_poly.pdbx_strand_id
1 'polypeptide(L)'
;MTFAHHAEAVTADAGASLDSSDDFDLPLVTTHYCPTELLGTFTLLMAGHARCVSAAMMLGDREYAMWQLARAQTLSDPALRQVALRLFAYFDEPACRAPA
;
A
#
# COMPACT_ATOMS: atom_id res chain seq x y z
N MET A 1 -6.53 9.59 62.85
CA MET A 1 -6.71 9.33 61.41
C MET A 1 -5.74 8.22 61.05
N THR A 2 -6.26 7.01 60.91
CA THR A 2 -5.51 5.75 60.88
C THR A 2 -4.96 5.49 59.47
N PHE A 3 -3.67 5.21 59.38
CA PHE A 3 -3.01 4.70 58.17
C PHE A 3 -3.35 3.21 57.99
N ALA A 4 -3.92 2.86 56.84
CA ALA A 4 -4.20 1.47 56.49
C ALA A 4 -2.97 0.82 55.85
N HIS A 5 -2.50 -0.25 56.49
CA HIS A 5 -1.68 -1.30 55.90
C HIS A 5 -2.51 -2.13 54.93
N HIS A 6 -1.97 -2.48 53.75
CA HIS A 6 -1.88 -3.89 53.37
C HIS A 6 -0.79 -4.11 52.31
N ALA A 7 0.27 -4.78 52.74
CA ALA A 7 1.32 -5.33 51.90
C ALA A 7 0.94 -6.74 51.42
N GLU A 8 1.39 -7.05 50.21
CA GLU A 8 1.45 -8.32 49.47
C GLU A 8 1.18 -9.63 50.21
N ALA A 9 0.47 -10.55 49.53
CA ALA A 9 1.07 -11.84 49.20
C ALA A 9 0.29 -12.59 48.09
N VAL A 10 1.08 -13.16 47.17
CA VAL A 10 0.90 -14.42 46.46
C VAL A 10 -0.13 -14.51 45.34
N THR A 11 0.38 -14.47 44.10
CA THR A 11 -0.03 -15.43 43.07
C THR A 11 1.20 -15.78 42.22
N ALA A 12 1.97 -16.75 42.70
CA ALA A 12 2.67 -17.65 41.81
C ALA A 12 1.62 -18.67 41.34
N ASP A 13 0.98 -18.39 40.21
CA ASP A 13 0.40 -19.41 39.36
C ASP A 13 0.97 -19.19 37.96
N ALA A 14 2.04 -19.92 37.68
CA ALA A 14 2.50 -20.19 36.33
C ALA A 14 1.50 -21.15 35.68
N GLY A 15 0.27 -20.66 35.48
CA GLY A 15 -0.76 -21.27 34.67
C GLY A 15 -0.50 -20.92 33.23
N ALA A 16 0.28 -21.77 32.58
CA ALA A 16 0.44 -21.80 31.14
C ALA A 16 -0.91 -21.66 30.42
N SER A 17 -1.09 -20.57 29.70
CA SER A 17 -1.38 -20.64 28.26
C SER A 17 -1.21 -19.24 27.66
N LEU A 18 0.04 -18.89 27.35
CA LEU A 18 0.34 -17.95 26.28
C LEU A 18 0.06 -18.68 24.97
N ASP A 19 -1.22 -18.88 24.66
CA ASP A 19 -1.67 -19.29 23.33
C ASP A 19 -2.87 -18.41 22.97
N SER A 20 -2.57 -17.20 22.56
CA SER A 20 -3.33 -16.65 21.45
C SER A 20 -2.35 -16.54 20.31
N SER A 21 -1.93 -17.71 19.80
CA SER A 21 -1.55 -17.83 18.41
C SER A 21 -2.80 -17.54 17.60
N ASP A 22 -3.12 -16.27 17.42
CA ASP A 22 -3.84 -15.90 16.22
C ASP A 22 -2.79 -15.91 15.11
N ASP A 23 -2.52 -17.14 14.65
CA ASP A 23 -2.13 -17.46 13.29
C ASP A 23 -3.28 -16.96 12.40
N PHE A 24 -3.40 -15.64 12.32
CA PHE A 24 -4.18 -15.02 11.30
C PHE A 24 -3.32 -15.24 10.06
N ASP A 25 -3.57 -16.37 9.40
CA ASP A 25 -3.53 -16.53 7.95
C ASP A 25 -4.51 -15.51 7.34
N LEU A 26 -4.32 -14.23 7.69
CA LEU A 26 -4.79 -13.10 6.94
C LEU A 26 -3.93 -13.20 5.69
N PRO A 27 -4.50 -13.55 4.54
CA PRO A 27 -3.75 -13.70 3.30
C PRO A 27 -2.98 -12.41 3.17
N LEU A 28 -1.64 -12.49 3.36
CA LEU A 28 -0.70 -11.38 3.44
C LEU A 28 -1.39 -10.17 2.85
N VAL A 29 -2.03 -9.34 3.69
CA VAL A 29 -2.74 -8.19 3.16
C VAL A 29 -1.59 -7.36 2.66
N THR A 30 -1.29 -7.54 1.38
CA THR A 30 -0.27 -6.85 0.67
C THR A 30 -0.82 -5.45 0.68
N THR A 31 -0.52 -4.72 1.75
CA THR A 31 -0.62 -3.28 1.79
C THR A 31 0.38 -2.86 0.74
N HIS A 32 -0.05 -2.91 -0.52
CA HIS A 32 0.71 -2.47 -1.66
C HIS A 32 0.96 -1.01 -1.35
N TYR A 33 2.19 -0.75 -0.90
CA TYR A 33 2.60 0.55 -0.47
C TYR A 33 2.28 1.48 -1.63
N CYS A 34 1.46 2.51 -1.38
CA CYS A 34 0.99 3.39 -2.43
C CYS A 34 2.22 3.88 -3.22
N PRO A 35 2.24 3.77 -4.55
CA PRO A 35 3.44 4.04 -5.34
C PRO A 35 3.60 5.55 -5.51
N THR A 36 3.59 6.32 -4.41
CA THR A 36 3.54 7.78 -4.41
C THR A 36 4.78 8.38 -5.05
N GLU A 37 5.96 7.80 -4.79
CA GLU A 37 7.22 8.25 -5.40
C GLU A 37 7.27 7.92 -6.90
N LEU A 38 6.79 6.74 -7.29
CA LEU A 38 6.73 6.30 -8.68
C LEU A 38 5.71 7.12 -9.49
N LEU A 39 4.55 7.43 -8.89
CA LEU A 39 3.54 8.34 -9.42
C LEU A 39 4.07 9.77 -9.53
N GLY A 40 4.76 10.27 -8.50
CA GLY A 40 5.41 11.57 -8.53
C GLY A 40 6.39 11.68 -9.70
N THR A 41 7.26 10.69 -9.84
CA THR A 41 8.22 10.60 -10.96
C THR A 41 7.50 10.56 -12.31
N PHE A 42 6.45 9.76 -12.44
CA PHE A 42 5.64 9.68 -13.66
C PHE A 42 5.02 11.02 -14.04
N THR A 43 4.39 11.70 -13.07
CA THR A 43 3.74 13.00 -13.31
C THR A 43 4.74 14.08 -13.71
N LEU A 44 5.95 14.08 -13.12
CA LEU A 44 7.04 15.00 -13.49
C LEU A 44 7.55 14.75 -14.90
N LEU A 45 7.79 13.47 -15.26
CA LEU A 45 8.25 13.11 -16.61
C LEU A 45 7.20 13.47 -17.66
N MET A 46 5.92 13.19 -17.40
CA MET A 46 4.82 13.60 -18.29
C MET A 46 4.72 15.12 -18.43
N ALA A 47 4.91 15.88 -17.33
CA ALA A 47 4.93 17.34 -17.37
C ALA A 47 6.06 17.88 -18.26
N GLY A 48 7.22 17.21 -18.28
CA GLY A 48 8.32 17.50 -19.21
C GLY A 48 7.94 17.38 -20.69
N HIS A 49 6.95 16.54 -21.02
CA HIS A 49 6.36 16.41 -22.36
C HIS A 49 5.15 17.31 -22.60
N ALA A 50 4.95 18.35 -21.78
CA ALA A 50 3.76 19.24 -21.78
C ALA A 50 2.43 18.49 -21.50
N ARG A 51 2.49 17.43 -20.69
CA ARG A 51 1.33 16.63 -20.28
C ARG A 51 1.19 16.59 -18.77
N CYS A 52 0.30 17.38 -18.21
CA CYS A 52 -0.04 17.25 -16.80
C CYS A 52 -0.94 16.04 -16.57
N VAL A 53 -0.57 15.17 -15.63
CA VAL A 53 -1.36 14.03 -15.17
C VAL A 53 -1.61 14.19 -13.68
N SER A 54 -2.81 13.84 -13.22
CA SER A 54 -3.17 13.89 -11.81
C SER A 54 -2.93 12.53 -11.15
N ALA A 55 -2.01 12.47 -10.19
CA ALA A 55 -1.77 11.25 -9.40
C ALA A 55 -3.02 10.81 -8.61
N ALA A 56 -3.81 11.78 -8.12
CA ALA A 56 -5.07 11.49 -7.44
C ALA A 56 -6.10 10.81 -8.37
N MET A 57 -6.20 11.26 -9.62
CA MET A 57 -7.06 10.61 -10.61
C MET A 57 -6.54 9.22 -10.99
N MET A 58 -5.22 9.02 -11.11
CA MET A 58 -4.67 7.70 -11.39
C MET A 58 -4.92 6.70 -10.25
N LEU A 59 -4.89 7.14 -9.00
CA LEU A 59 -5.18 6.29 -7.86
C LEU A 59 -6.69 6.03 -7.67
N GLY A 60 -7.54 6.98 -8.06
CA GLY A 60 -9.00 6.86 -7.92
C GLY A 60 -9.72 6.22 -9.11
N ASP A 61 -9.11 6.24 -10.30
CA ASP A 61 -9.68 5.72 -11.54
C ASP A 61 -8.62 4.90 -12.30
N ARG A 62 -8.83 3.57 -12.31
CA ARG A 62 -7.95 2.62 -12.98
C ARG A 62 -7.96 2.81 -14.50
N GLU A 63 -9.11 3.05 -15.12
CA GLU A 63 -9.21 3.24 -16.58
C GLU A 63 -8.39 4.47 -17.00
N TYR A 64 -8.53 5.55 -16.23
CA TYR A 64 -7.72 6.76 -16.43
C TYR A 64 -6.22 6.46 -16.26
N ALA A 65 -5.82 5.74 -15.21
CA ALA A 65 -4.43 5.35 -15.01
C ALA A 65 -3.87 4.56 -16.20
N MET A 66 -4.58 3.52 -16.62
CA MET A 66 -4.20 2.65 -17.73
C MET A 66 -4.06 3.43 -19.05
N TRP A 67 -4.98 4.34 -19.33
CA TRP A 67 -4.91 5.19 -20.51
C TRP A 67 -3.68 6.11 -20.50
N GLN A 68 -3.35 6.70 -19.35
CA GLN A 68 -2.14 7.54 -19.21
C GLN A 68 -0.87 6.71 -19.39
N LEU A 69 -0.83 5.48 -18.87
CA LEU A 69 0.31 4.58 -19.03
C LEU A 69 0.49 4.15 -20.48
N ALA A 70 -0.59 3.78 -21.18
CA ALA A 70 -0.55 3.46 -22.61
C ALA A 70 -0.04 4.66 -23.42
N ARG A 71 -0.48 5.87 -23.06
CA ARG A 71 -0.02 7.10 -23.69
C ARG A 71 1.45 7.42 -23.42
N ALA A 72 1.94 7.14 -22.22
CA ALA A 72 3.35 7.29 -21.90
C ALA A 72 4.26 6.39 -22.76
N GLN A 73 3.76 5.24 -23.24
CA GLN A 73 4.50 4.38 -24.18
C GLN A 73 4.66 4.99 -25.58
N THR A 74 3.78 5.92 -25.97
CA THR A 74 3.88 6.62 -27.27
C THR A 74 4.94 7.73 -27.25
N LEU A 75 5.39 8.14 -26.07
CA LEU A 75 6.44 9.13 -25.90
C LEU A 75 7.81 8.43 -26.04
N SER A 76 8.72 9.05 -26.79
CA SER A 76 10.07 8.51 -27.04
C SER A 76 11.02 8.74 -25.85
N ASP A 77 10.55 8.45 -24.65
CA ASP A 77 11.27 8.65 -23.40
C ASP A 77 11.48 7.30 -22.69
N PRO A 78 12.74 6.80 -22.60
CA PRO A 78 13.04 5.52 -21.97
C PRO A 78 12.81 5.53 -20.46
N ALA A 79 13.04 6.65 -19.76
CA ALA A 79 12.82 6.76 -18.32
C ALA A 79 11.33 6.72 -18.01
N LEU A 80 10.54 7.47 -18.78
CA LEU A 80 9.08 7.48 -18.65
C LEU A 80 8.47 6.09 -18.92
N ARG A 81 8.93 5.39 -19.95
CA ARG A 81 8.49 4.01 -20.23
C ARG A 81 8.80 3.06 -19.07
N GLN A 82 9.99 3.14 -18.49
CA GLN A 82 10.37 2.26 -17.37
C GLN A 82 9.51 2.51 -16.13
N VAL A 83 9.19 3.77 -15.83
CA VAL A 83 8.27 4.13 -14.74
C VAL A 83 6.85 3.66 -15.05
N ALA A 84 6.39 3.84 -16.30
CA ALA A 84 5.06 3.43 -16.73
C ALA A 84 4.85 1.91 -16.62
N LEU A 85 5.85 1.08 -16.96
CA LEU A 85 5.77 -0.37 -16.83
C LEU A 85 5.64 -0.82 -15.37
N ARG A 86 6.36 -0.16 -14.44
CA ARG A 86 6.25 -0.47 -13.01
C ARG A 86 4.88 -0.08 -12.45
N LEU A 87 4.33 1.06 -12.87
CA LEU A 87 2.96 1.45 -12.54
C LEU A 87 1.93 0.51 -13.16
N PHE A 88 2.18 0.03 -14.39
CA PHE A 88 1.30 -0.93 -15.04
C PHE A 88 1.16 -2.19 -14.19
N ALA A 89 2.26 -2.78 -13.70
CA ALA A 89 2.20 -3.94 -12.82
C ALA A 89 1.37 -3.66 -11.55
N TYR A 90 1.51 -2.47 -10.95
CA TYR A 90 0.73 -2.07 -9.79
C TYR A 90 -0.77 -1.96 -10.06
N PHE A 91 -1.18 -1.37 -11.20
CA PHE A 91 -2.60 -1.23 -11.56
C PHE A 91 -3.19 -2.49 -12.20
N ASP A 92 -2.35 -3.36 -12.76
CA ASP A 92 -2.73 -4.62 -13.38
C ASP A 92 -2.95 -5.73 -12.34
N GLU A 93 -2.33 -5.62 -11.17
CA GLU A 93 -2.64 -6.52 -10.06
C GLU A 93 -4.14 -6.46 -9.76
N PRO A 94 -4.84 -7.61 -9.82
CA PRO A 94 -6.22 -7.69 -9.41
C PRO A 94 -6.21 -7.52 -7.90
N ALA A 95 -6.38 -6.27 -7.42
CA ALA A 95 -6.64 -5.98 -6.03
C ALA A 95 -7.72 -6.97 -5.57
N CYS A 96 -7.30 -7.91 -4.71
CA CYS A 96 -8.01 -9.13 -4.34
C CYS A 96 -9.52 -8.94 -4.50
N ARG A 97 -10.06 -9.40 -5.64
CA ARG A 97 -11.50 -9.38 -5.89
C ARG A 97 -12.09 -10.29 -4.82
N ALA A 98 -12.63 -9.70 -3.76
CA ALA A 98 -13.24 -10.44 -2.67
C ALA A 98 -14.22 -11.47 -3.25
N PRO A 99 -14.14 -12.75 -2.87
CA PRO A 99 -15.07 -13.75 -3.35
C PRO A 99 -16.48 -13.36 -2.90
N ALA A 100 -17.41 -13.32 -3.86
CA ALA A 100 -18.83 -13.15 -3.62
C ALA A 100 -19.45 -14.42 -3.01
#